data_AF-A0A7C3X3S1-F1
#
_entry.id   AF-A0A7C3X3S1-F1
#
_cell.length_a   1.000
_cell.length_b   1.000
_cell.length_c   1.000
_cell.angle_alpha   90.00
_cell.angle_beta   90.00
_cell.angle_gamma   90.00
#
_symmetry.space_group_name_H-M   'P 1'
#
loop_
_entity.id
_entity.type
_entity.pdbx_description
1 polymer ?
#
loop_
_entity_poly.entity_id
_entity_poly.type
_entity_poly.pdbx_seq_one_letter_code
_entity_poly.pdbx_strand_id
1 'polypeptide(L)'
;MDEDVYINYFSVLGLDEECKTGDVRKNYKKMMKDLILEIHSTEVTPDRLDQYLLTMAKLNAAFYILRDEERRNAYVEHRKKVIQLEKQWSEKGEKDPSSPEADQLRREYDRILRDFLTKYMEELVLEAGRDKECVETSNWDAHHERHASRVLRHYRQKLYSQIHERLPYYDVTKPNIDWSERTQTAEKILQGGKI
;
A
#
# COMPACT_ATOMS: atom_id res chain seq x y z
N MET A 1 12.50 -1.71 -7.48
CA MET A 1 11.40 -1.01 -6.80
C MET A 1 10.42 -2.08 -6.38
N ASP A 2 10.10 -2.15 -5.10
CA ASP A 2 9.19 -3.17 -4.58
C ASP A 2 7.75 -2.67 -4.78
N GLU A 3 7.10 -3.10 -5.87
CA GLU A 3 5.73 -2.71 -6.19
C GLU A 3 4.70 -3.31 -5.22
N ASP A 4 5.12 -4.28 -4.41
CA ASP A 4 4.27 -5.01 -3.46
C ASP A 4 3.89 -4.16 -2.24
N VAL A 5 4.54 -3.00 -2.06
CA VAL A 5 4.22 -2.07 -0.97
C VAL A 5 2.92 -1.30 -1.22
N TYR A 6 2.51 -1.13 -2.49
CA TYR A 6 1.19 -0.59 -2.81
C TYR A 6 0.14 -1.69 -2.76
N ILE A 7 -1.02 -1.44 -2.17
CA ILE A 7 -2.08 -2.46 -2.13
C ILE A 7 -2.39 -2.95 -3.55
N ASN A 8 -2.22 -4.25 -3.76
CA ASN A 8 -2.54 -4.95 -4.99
C ASN A 8 -3.77 -5.84 -4.75
N TYR A 9 -4.93 -5.38 -5.23
CA TYR A 9 -6.19 -6.11 -5.03
C TYR A 9 -6.29 -7.39 -5.85
N PHE A 10 -5.51 -7.52 -6.93
CA PHE A 10 -5.39 -8.80 -7.64
C PHE A 10 -4.66 -9.82 -6.76
N SER A 11 -3.53 -9.42 -6.17
CA SER A 11 -2.79 -10.27 -5.22
C SER A 11 -3.60 -10.61 -3.97
N VAL A 12 -4.44 -9.70 -3.46
CA VAL A 12 -5.38 -9.97 -2.36
C VAL A 12 -6.32 -11.14 -2.69
N LEU A 13 -6.71 -11.31 -3.95
CA LEU A 13 -7.53 -12.44 -4.41
C LEU A 13 -6.72 -13.61 -4.98
N GLY A 14 -5.39 -13.56 -4.92
CA GLY A 14 -4.50 -14.54 -5.55
C GLY A 14 -4.68 -14.61 -7.06
N LEU A 15 -4.89 -13.47 -7.71
CA LEU A 15 -5.12 -13.33 -9.15
C LEU A 15 -4.03 -12.48 -9.80
N ASP A 16 -3.91 -12.64 -11.12
CA ASP A 16 -3.11 -11.78 -12.00
C ASP A 16 -3.96 -10.60 -12.53
N GLU A 17 -3.30 -9.52 -12.96
CA GLU A 17 -3.99 -8.34 -13.53
C GLU A 17 -4.79 -8.68 -14.80
N GLU A 18 -4.45 -9.74 -15.54
CA GLU A 18 -5.15 -10.21 -16.75
C GLU A 18 -6.35 -11.13 -16.45
N CYS A 19 -6.71 -11.34 -15.18
CA CYS A 19 -7.80 -12.25 -14.79
C CYS A 19 -9.17 -11.87 -15.38
N LYS A 20 -10.02 -12.87 -15.58
CA LYS A 20 -11.42 -12.68 -16.00
C LYS A 20 -12.29 -12.32 -14.80
N THR A 21 -13.36 -11.57 -15.02
CA THR A 21 -14.33 -11.19 -13.98
C THR A 21 -14.94 -12.40 -13.26
N GLY A 22 -15.09 -13.54 -13.95
CA GLY A 22 -15.54 -14.79 -13.34
C GLY A 22 -14.57 -15.33 -12.27
N ASP A 23 -13.27 -15.15 -12.48
CA ASP A 23 -12.23 -15.60 -11.55
C ASP A 23 -12.23 -14.74 -10.27
N VAL A 24 -12.48 -13.44 -10.41
CA VAL A 24 -12.64 -12.50 -9.29
C VAL A 24 -13.73 -12.99 -8.32
N ARG A 25 -14.93 -13.27 -8.83
CA ARG A 25 -16.05 -13.77 -8.01
C ARG A 25 -15.74 -15.13 -7.37
N LYS A 26 -15.14 -16.06 -8.13
CA LYS A 26 -14.81 -17.41 -7.67
C LYS A 26 -13.79 -17.36 -6.52
N ASN A 27 -12.70 -16.63 -6.69
CA ASN A 27 -11.64 -16.55 -5.70
C ASN A 27 -12.10 -15.80 -4.44
N TYR A 28 -12.84 -14.70 -4.60
CA TYR A 28 -13.41 -13.99 -3.47
C TYR A 28 -14.27 -14.90 -2.58
N LYS A 29 -15.24 -15.62 -3.17
CA LYS A 29 -16.13 -16.52 -2.42
C LYS A 29 -15.36 -17.64 -1.71
N LYS A 30 -14.32 -18.18 -2.36
CA LYS A 30 -13.46 -19.20 -1.76
C LYS A 30 -12.70 -18.64 -0.56
N MET A 31 -11.93 -17.57 -0.75
CA MET A 31 -11.07 -16.99 0.29
C MET A 31 -11.88 -16.44 1.47
N MET A 32 -13.02 -15.81 1.23
CA MET A 32 -13.90 -15.34 2.30
C MET A 32 -14.46 -16.50 3.11
N LYS A 33 -14.90 -17.59 2.46
CA LYS A 33 -15.38 -18.79 3.16
C LYS A 33 -14.27 -19.40 4.02
N ASP A 34 -13.07 -19.55 3.47
CA ASP A 34 -11.92 -20.11 4.18
C ASP A 34 -11.57 -19.26 5.41
N LEU A 35 -11.60 -17.93 5.27
CA LEU A 35 -11.38 -16.97 6.37
C LEU A 35 -12.46 -17.07 7.47
N ILE A 36 -13.73 -17.17 7.11
CA ILE A 36 -14.82 -17.33 8.09
C ILE A 36 -14.66 -18.64 8.87
N LEU A 37 -14.28 -19.73 8.20
CA LEU A 37 -14.01 -21.01 8.85
C LEU A 37 -12.81 -20.92 9.82
N GLU A 38 -11.77 -20.18 9.45
CA GLU A 38 -10.61 -19.93 10.31
C GLU A 38 -11.00 -19.14 11.57
N ILE A 39 -11.79 -18.07 11.42
CA ILE A 39 -12.31 -17.25 12.52
C ILE A 39 -13.12 -18.12 13.50
N HIS A 40 -13.98 -19.01 13.00
CA HIS A 40 -14.83 -19.86 13.86
C HIS A 40 -14.05 -20.98 14.57
N SER A 41 -12.93 -21.42 14.01
CA SER A 41 -12.15 -22.57 14.52
C SER A 41 -11.01 -22.17 15.46
N THR A 42 -10.77 -20.87 15.64
CA THR A 42 -9.62 -20.34 16.38
C THR A 42 -10.06 -19.52 17.58
N GLU A 43 -9.33 -19.58 18.68
CA GLU A 43 -9.51 -18.66 19.80
C GLU A 43 -9.12 -17.22 19.37
N VAL A 44 -10.10 -16.32 19.40
CA VAL A 44 -9.96 -14.95 18.90
C VAL A 44 -9.39 -14.07 19.99
N THR A 45 -8.09 -13.77 19.90
CA THR A 45 -7.48 -12.66 20.64
C THR A 45 -7.83 -11.32 19.99
N PRO A 46 -7.75 -10.18 20.71
CA PRO A 46 -8.01 -8.87 20.14
C PRO A 46 -7.16 -8.54 18.90
N ASP A 47 -5.88 -8.89 18.91
CA ASP A 47 -4.98 -8.64 17.76
C ASP A 47 -5.36 -9.48 16.54
N ARG A 48 -5.80 -10.73 16.75
CA ARG A 48 -6.31 -11.58 15.66
C ARG A 48 -7.62 -11.04 15.11
N LEU A 49 -8.49 -10.49 15.96
CA LEU A 49 -9.72 -9.86 15.53
C LEU A 49 -9.45 -8.68 14.58
N ASP A 50 -8.51 -7.79 14.93
CA ASP A 50 -8.13 -6.66 14.06
C ASP A 50 -7.53 -7.16 12.72
N GLN A 51 -6.73 -8.23 12.73
CA GLN A 51 -6.20 -8.86 11.51
C GLN A 51 -7.30 -9.48 10.63
N TYR A 52 -8.25 -10.18 11.23
CA TYR A 52 -9.37 -10.78 10.51
C TYR A 52 -10.28 -9.72 9.91
N LEU A 53 -10.62 -8.67 10.67
CA LEU A 53 -11.39 -7.54 10.17
C LEU A 53 -10.70 -6.87 8.98
N LEU A 54 -9.39 -6.64 9.07
CA LEU A 54 -8.62 -6.07 7.97
C LEU A 54 -8.62 -6.99 6.74
N THR A 55 -8.50 -8.30 6.94
CA THR A 55 -8.47 -9.27 5.84
C THR A 55 -9.83 -9.36 5.15
N MET A 56 -10.92 -9.45 5.91
CA MET A 56 -12.28 -9.43 5.39
C MET A 56 -12.54 -8.14 4.61
N ALA A 57 -12.16 -6.99 5.16
CA ALA A 57 -12.33 -5.69 4.54
C ALA A 57 -11.57 -5.59 3.20
N LYS A 58 -10.32 -6.08 3.16
CA LYS A 58 -9.52 -6.14 1.93
C LYS A 58 -10.15 -7.06 0.88
N LEU A 59 -10.64 -8.24 1.27
CA LEU A 59 -11.31 -9.17 0.36
C LEU A 59 -12.59 -8.56 -0.22
N ASN A 60 -13.40 -7.90 0.61
CA ASN A 60 -14.61 -7.19 0.18
C ASN A 60 -14.26 -6.08 -0.81
N ALA A 61 -13.26 -5.25 -0.50
CA ALA A 61 -12.80 -4.18 -1.38
C ALA A 61 -12.26 -4.72 -2.71
N ALA A 62 -11.44 -5.79 -2.67
CA ALA A 62 -10.91 -6.42 -3.88
C ALA A 62 -12.03 -6.90 -4.79
N PHE A 63 -13.03 -7.58 -4.23
CA PHE A 63 -14.18 -8.04 -4.99
C PHE A 63 -15.01 -6.88 -5.54
N TYR A 64 -15.31 -5.89 -4.70
CA TYR A 64 -16.11 -4.71 -5.06
C TYR A 64 -15.47 -3.91 -6.20
N ILE A 65 -14.15 -3.71 -6.15
CA ILE A 65 -13.38 -2.95 -7.14
C ILE A 65 -13.21 -3.76 -8.43
N LEU A 66 -12.77 -5.02 -8.34
CA LEU A 66 -12.29 -5.76 -9.51
C LEU A 66 -13.40 -6.42 -10.33
N ARG A 67 -14.59 -6.64 -9.75
CA ARG A 67 -15.72 -7.24 -10.49
C ARG A 67 -16.36 -6.27 -11.47
N ASP A 68 -16.09 -4.98 -11.32
CA ASP A 68 -16.68 -3.88 -12.05
C ASP A 68 -15.62 -3.24 -12.95
N GLU A 69 -15.89 -3.17 -14.24
CA GLU A 69 -14.88 -2.81 -15.23
C GLU A 69 -14.41 -1.36 -15.08
N GLU A 70 -15.32 -0.43 -14.81
CA GLU A 70 -14.98 0.99 -14.62
C GLU A 70 -14.11 1.18 -13.39
N ARG A 71 -14.50 0.63 -12.24
CA ARG A 71 -13.71 0.71 -11.01
C ARG A 71 -12.37 0.00 -11.12
N ARG A 72 -12.33 -1.16 -11.77
CA ARG A 72 -11.10 -1.92 -12.04
C ARG A 72 -10.14 -1.06 -12.86
N ASN A 73 -10.60 -0.48 -13.96
CA ASN A 73 -9.76 0.34 -14.84
C ASN A 73 -9.22 1.57 -14.10
N ALA A 74 -10.09 2.30 -13.39
CA ALA A 74 -9.69 3.45 -12.59
C ALA A 74 -8.66 3.08 -11.50
N TYR A 75 -8.83 1.92 -10.85
CA TYR A 75 -7.87 1.41 -9.87
C TYR A 75 -6.51 1.10 -10.49
N VAL A 76 -6.48 0.38 -11.62
CA VAL A 76 -5.25 0.03 -12.32
C VAL A 76 -4.51 1.29 -12.78
N GLU A 77 -5.21 2.26 -13.36
CA GLU A 77 -4.62 3.52 -13.80
C GLU A 77 -4.05 4.33 -12.63
N HIS A 78 -4.80 4.44 -11.53
CA HIS A 78 -4.33 5.18 -10.36
C HIS A 78 -3.11 4.49 -9.72
N ARG A 79 -3.11 3.16 -9.59
CA ARG A 79 -1.96 2.40 -9.08
C ARG A 79 -0.72 2.62 -9.95
N LYS A 80 -0.87 2.51 -11.27
CA LYS A 80 0.21 2.76 -12.24
C LYS A 80 0.76 4.18 -12.13
N LYS A 81 -0.11 5.18 -11.94
CA LYS A 81 0.28 6.58 -11.77
C LYS A 81 1.13 6.80 -10.52
N VAL A 82 0.74 6.21 -9.38
CA VAL A 82 1.51 6.32 -8.12
C VAL A 82 2.92 5.75 -8.30
N ILE A 83 3.02 4.53 -8.84
CA ILE A 83 4.30 3.84 -9.09
C ILE A 83 5.17 4.64 -10.07
N GLN A 84 4.58 5.15 -11.15
CA GLN A 84 5.32 5.93 -12.14
C GLN A 84 5.86 7.25 -11.56
N LEU A 85 5.06 7.95 -10.75
CA LEU A 85 5.50 9.18 -10.09
C LEU A 85 6.63 8.93 -9.09
N GLU A 86 6.54 7.84 -8.32
CA GLU A 86 7.62 7.44 -7.44
C GLU A 86 8.91 7.19 -8.20
N LYS A 87 8.83 6.46 -9.33
CA LYS A 87 9.99 6.16 -10.16
C LYS A 87 10.62 7.43 -10.72
N GLN A 88 9.80 8.33 -11.28
CA GLN A 88 10.26 9.61 -11.80
C GLN A 88 10.93 10.47 -10.72
N TRP A 89 10.30 10.57 -9.55
CA TRP A 89 10.87 11.31 -8.43
C TRP A 89 12.17 10.68 -7.95
N SER A 90 12.22 9.36 -7.77
CA SER A 90 13.42 8.65 -7.31
C SER A 90 14.58 8.84 -8.29
N GLU A 91 14.35 8.65 -9.59
CA GLU A 91 15.36 8.85 -10.63
C GLU A 91 15.87 10.30 -10.69
N LYS A 92 14.99 11.29 -10.51
CA LYS A 92 15.36 12.70 -10.50
C LYS A 92 16.10 13.08 -9.22
N GLY A 93 15.59 12.65 -8.07
CA GLY A 93 16.16 12.92 -6.76
C GLY A 93 17.52 12.26 -6.55
N GLU A 94 17.80 11.12 -7.20
CA GLU A 94 19.13 10.51 -7.20
C GLU A 94 20.15 11.31 -8.02
N LYS A 95 19.72 11.91 -9.15
CA LYS A 95 20.59 12.66 -10.05
C LYS A 95 20.84 14.09 -9.59
N ASP A 96 19.79 14.77 -9.13
CA ASP A 96 19.83 16.16 -8.71
C ASP A 96 18.86 16.41 -7.53
N PRO A 97 19.30 16.07 -6.31
CA PRO A 97 18.48 16.17 -5.10
C PRO A 97 17.96 17.58 -4.79
N SER A 98 18.66 18.62 -5.27
CA SER A 98 18.33 20.02 -5.00
C SER A 98 17.52 20.67 -6.13
N SER A 99 17.20 19.92 -7.19
CA SER A 99 16.42 20.47 -8.30
C SER A 99 15.00 20.83 -7.88
N PRO A 100 14.46 21.98 -8.32
CA PRO A 100 13.05 22.32 -8.14
C PRO A 100 12.10 21.27 -8.71
N GLU A 101 12.52 20.60 -9.79
CA GLU A 101 11.77 19.52 -10.42
C GLU A 101 11.67 18.27 -9.52
N ALA A 102 12.75 17.89 -8.81
CA ALA A 102 12.70 16.79 -7.85
C ALA A 102 11.74 17.09 -6.69
N ASP A 103 11.73 18.32 -6.16
CA ASP A 103 10.76 18.71 -5.11
C ASP A 103 9.32 18.76 -5.64
N GLN A 104 9.11 19.22 -6.88
CA GLN A 104 7.79 19.19 -7.52
C GLN A 104 7.27 17.76 -7.65
N LEU A 105 8.09 16.84 -8.16
CA LEU A 105 7.74 15.42 -8.30
C LEU A 105 7.48 14.77 -6.93
N ARG A 106 8.27 15.09 -5.90
CA ARG A 106 8.05 14.61 -4.53
C ARG A 106 6.68 15.02 -3.98
N ARG A 107 6.32 16.31 -4.12
CA ARG A 107 5.03 16.83 -3.65
C ARG A 107 3.86 16.24 -4.43
N GLU A 108 4.03 16.07 -5.74
CA GLU A 108 3.00 15.45 -6.57
C GLU A 108 2.81 13.97 -6.21
N TYR A 109 3.91 13.24 -6.01
CA TYR A 109 3.89 11.86 -5.53
C TYR A 109 3.17 11.76 -4.18
N ASP A 110 3.53 12.56 -3.17
CA ASP A 110 2.89 12.53 -1.84
C ASP A 110 1.38 12.80 -1.93
N ARG A 111 0.98 13.80 -2.73
CA ARG A 111 -0.43 14.12 -2.96
C ARG A 111 -1.18 12.95 -3.57
N ILE A 112 -0.64 12.35 -4.63
CA ILE A 112 -1.27 11.23 -5.34
C ILE A 112 -1.27 9.96 -4.48
N LEU A 113 -0.23 9.71 -3.68
CA LEU A 113 -0.18 8.62 -2.73
C LEU A 113 -1.28 8.74 -1.67
N ARG A 114 -1.43 9.92 -1.06
CA ARG A 114 -2.49 10.17 -0.06
C ARG A 114 -3.88 10.00 -0.65
N ASP A 115 -4.10 10.46 -1.87
CA ASP A 115 -5.35 10.28 -2.61
C ASP A 115 -5.63 8.79 -2.87
N PHE A 116 -4.65 8.06 -3.43
CA PHE A 116 -4.74 6.62 -3.67
C PHE A 116 -5.08 5.84 -2.40
N LEU A 117 -4.37 6.10 -1.31
CA LEU A 117 -4.60 5.44 -0.03
C LEU A 117 -5.97 5.80 0.56
N THR A 118 -6.42 7.04 0.44
CA THR A 118 -7.75 7.43 0.95
C THR A 118 -8.85 6.73 0.16
N LYS A 119 -8.79 6.81 -1.17
CA LYS A 119 -9.79 6.21 -2.04
C LYS A 119 -9.85 4.68 -1.90
N TYR A 120 -8.71 4.00 -1.98
CA TYR A 120 -8.68 2.54 -2.08
C TYR A 120 -8.54 1.82 -0.74
N MET A 121 -8.10 2.47 0.34
CA MET A 121 -7.99 1.83 1.66
C MET A 121 -9.04 2.28 2.67
N GLU A 122 -9.77 3.37 2.41
CA GLU A 122 -10.81 3.88 3.31
C GLU A 122 -12.17 3.91 2.60
N GLU A 123 -12.35 4.75 1.58
CA GLU A 123 -13.66 4.95 0.91
C GLU A 123 -14.16 3.66 0.24
N LEU A 124 -13.34 3.11 -0.67
CA LEU A 124 -13.48 1.82 -1.36
C LEU A 124 -13.96 0.69 -0.45
N VAL A 125 -13.31 0.61 0.69
CA VAL A 125 -13.45 -0.48 1.65
C VAL A 125 -14.76 -0.34 2.43
N LEU A 126 -15.11 0.87 2.84
CA LEU A 126 -16.37 1.14 3.54
C LEU A 126 -17.57 0.95 2.61
N GLU A 127 -17.46 1.38 1.35
CA GLU A 127 -18.50 1.13 0.34
C GLU A 127 -18.69 -0.36 0.07
N ALA A 128 -17.59 -1.12 -0.04
CA ALA A 128 -17.64 -2.56 -0.21
C ALA A 128 -18.34 -3.26 0.97
N GLY A 129 -18.19 -2.76 2.21
CA GLY A 129 -18.91 -3.26 3.38
C GLY A 129 -20.43 -3.06 3.33
N ARG A 130 -20.94 -2.24 2.40
CA ARG A 130 -22.37 -1.98 2.18
C ARG A 130 -22.89 -2.60 0.89
N ASP A 131 -22.02 -3.21 0.10
CA ASP A 131 -22.41 -3.92 -1.11
C ASP A 131 -23.13 -5.21 -0.79
N LYS A 132 -24.25 -5.46 -1.46
CA LYS A 132 -25.11 -6.62 -1.20
C LYS A 132 -24.38 -7.95 -1.31
N GLU A 133 -23.62 -8.19 -2.38
CA GLU A 133 -22.93 -9.48 -2.58
C GLU A 133 -21.74 -9.63 -1.62
N CYS A 134 -21.09 -8.53 -1.23
CA CYS A 134 -20.07 -8.54 -0.19
C CYS A 134 -20.66 -8.91 1.18
N VAL A 135 -21.75 -8.24 1.59
CA VAL A 135 -22.45 -8.48 2.86
C VAL A 135 -22.94 -9.92 2.94
N GLU A 136 -23.58 -10.43 1.89
CA GLU A 136 -24.09 -11.80 1.82
C GLU A 136 -22.98 -12.85 1.93
N THR A 137 -21.81 -12.59 1.35
CA THR A 137 -20.70 -13.56 1.34
C THR A 137 -19.87 -13.51 2.61
N SER A 138 -19.67 -12.32 3.17
CA SER A 138 -18.79 -12.09 4.32
C SER A 138 -19.50 -12.06 5.67
N ASN A 139 -20.84 -12.05 5.68
CA ASN A 139 -21.65 -11.74 6.88
C ASN A 139 -21.28 -10.40 7.53
N TRP A 140 -20.82 -9.44 6.72
CA TRP A 140 -20.47 -8.11 7.20
C TRP A 140 -21.69 -7.39 7.77
N ASP A 141 -21.57 -6.84 8.95
CA ASP A 141 -22.66 -6.18 9.67
C ASP A 141 -22.22 -4.84 10.29
N ALA A 142 -23.15 -4.19 11.00
CA ALA A 142 -22.89 -2.92 11.66
C ALA A 142 -21.82 -3.00 12.77
N HIS A 143 -21.58 -4.17 13.36
CA HIS A 143 -20.50 -4.36 14.32
C HIS A 143 -19.13 -4.34 13.61
N HIS A 144 -19.01 -5.05 12.48
CA HIS A 144 -17.81 -5.03 11.65
C HIS A 144 -17.49 -3.61 11.18
N GLU A 145 -18.47 -2.86 10.65
CA GLU A 145 -18.28 -1.50 10.13
C GLU A 145 -17.76 -0.52 11.20
N ARG A 146 -18.31 -0.58 12.43
CA ARG A 146 -17.86 0.25 13.55
C ARG A 146 -16.41 0.01 13.93
N HIS A 147 -15.96 -1.24 13.90
CA HIS A 147 -14.58 -1.60 14.29
C HIS A 147 -13.59 -1.43 13.13
N ALA A 148 -14.02 -1.70 11.91
CA ALA A 148 -13.19 -1.60 10.70
C ALA A 148 -12.67 -0.18 10.48
N SER A 149 -13.47 0.86 10.73
CA SER A 149 -13.05 2.25 10.51
C SER A 149 -11.74 2.62 11.25
N ARG A 150 -11.61 2.18 12.51
CA ARG A 150 -10.38 2.37 13.31
C ARG A 150 -9.22 1.58 12.73
N VAL A 151 -9.44 0.30 12.42
CA VAL A 151 -8.42 -0.62 11.89
C VAL A 151 -7.90 -0.15 10.54
N LEU A 152 -8.79 0.28 9.63
CA LEU A 152 -8.44 0.78 8.31
C LEU A 152 -7.62 2.06 8.39
N ARG A 153 -8.00 3.01 9.26
CA ARG A 153 -7.24 4.24 9.45
C ARG A 153 -5.83 3.95 9.98
N HIS A 154 -5.70 3.05 10.96
CA HIS A 154 -4.40 2.64 11.48
C HIS A 154 -3.56 1.93 10.41
N TYR A 155 -4.16 1.01 9.67
CA TYR A 155 -3.48 0.29 8.58
C TYR A 155 -3.04 1.24 7.46
N ARG A 156 -3.87 2.19 7.04
CA ARG A 156 -3.53 3.23 6.05
C ARG A 156 -2.33 4.05 6.52
N GLN A 157 -2.34 4.51 7.77
CA GLN A 157 -1.24 5.28 8.34
C GLN A 157 0.05 4.46 8.39
N LYS A 158 -0.04 3.19 8.81
CA LYS A 158 1.11 2.28 8.83
C LYS A 158 1.68 2.07 7.43
N LEU A 159 0.83 1.84 6.43
CA LEU A 159 1.27 1.63 5.05
C LEU A 159 1.93 2.88 4.48
N TYR A 160 1.33 4.06 4.72
CA TYR A 160 1.92 5.35 4.36
C TYR A 160 3.32 5.51 4.98
N SER A 161 3.47 5.25 6.28
CA SER A 161 4.77 5.28 6.96
C SER A 161 5.77 4.29 6.36
N GLN A 162 5.38 3.04 6.08
CA GLN A 162 6.25 2.04 5.47
C GLN A 162 6.73 2.44 4.07
N ILE A 163 5.84 3.05 3.27
CA ILE A 163 6.18 3.59 1.96
C ILE A 163 7.20 4.73 2.10
N HIS A 164 7.05 5.59 3.10
CA HIS A 164 7.98 6.70 3.31
C HIS A 164 9.34 6.23 3.85
N GLU A 165 9.35 5.28 4.78
CA GLU A 165 10.57 4.74 5.39
C GLU A 165 11.48 4.06 4.35
N ARG A 166 10.90 3.40 3.33
CA ARG A 166 11.67 2.79 2.25
C ARG A 166 12.21 3.78 1.22
N LEU A 167 11.72 5.02 1.21
CA LEU A 167 12.14 6.05 0.28
C LEU A 167 13.26 6.85 0.96
N PRO A 168 14.54 6.45 0.76
CA PRO A 168 15.62 7.19 1.37
C PRO A 168 15.53 8.62 0.85
N TYR A 169 15.60 9.60 1.75
CA TYR A 169 15.60 11.04 1.44
C TYR A 169 14.25 11.72 1.24
N TYR A 170 13.15 11.11 1.69
CA TYR A 170 11.83 11.79 1.71
C TYR A 170 11.84 13.12 2.50
N ASP A 171 12.52 13.15 3.66
CA ASP A 171 12.60 14.31 4.56
C ASP A 171 13.98 14.97 4.62
N VAL A 172 15.01 14.40 3.98
CA VAL A 172 16.39 14.85 4.11
C VAL A 172 17.12 14.65 2.80
N THR A 173 17.88 15.63 2.32
CA THR A 173 18.70 15.48 1.11
C THR A 173 19.67 14.30 1.24
N LYS A 174 19.86 13.53 0.16
CA LYS A 174 20.90 12.49 0.11
C LYS A 174 22.25 13.09 0.51
N PRO A 175 22.92 12.60 1.58
CA PRO A 175 24.22 13.12 1.92
C PRO A 175 25.14 12.86 0.74
N ASN A 176 25.71 13.95 0.20
CA ASN A 176 26.72 13.86 -0.84
C ASN A 176 28.02 13.38 -0.16
N ILE A 177 28.17 12.07 -0.04
CA ILE A 177 29.37 11.47 0.56
C ILE A 177 30.44 11.44 -0.53
N ASP A 178 31.41 12.34 -0.43
CA ASP A 178 32.62 12.24 -1.21
C ASP A 178 33.49 11.10 -0.65
N TRP A 179 33.41 9.94 -1.30
CA TRP A 179 34.21 8.78 -0.93
C TRP A 179 35.70 9.00 -1.15
N SER A 180 36.10 9.88 -2.06
CA SER A 180 37.50 10.23 -2.29
C SER A 180 38.06 11.05 -1.13
N GLU A 181 37.29 12.03 -0.63
CA GLU A 181 37.60 12.78 0.59
C GLU A 181 37.71 11.85 1.81
N ARG A 182 36.76 10.92 1.97
CA ARG A 182 36.79 9.96 3.09
C ARG A 182 37.97 9.00 3.02
N THR A 183 38.34 8.55 1.82
CA THR A 183 39.50 7.67 1.61
C THR A 183 40.79 8.40 1.98
N GLN A 184 40.98 9.63 1.49
CA GLN A 184 42.15 10.45 1.86
C GLN A 184 42.21 10.77 3.35
N THR A 185 41.05 11.02 3.97
CA THR A 185 40.96 11.29 5.42
C THR A 185 41.34 10.04 6.22
N ALA A 186 40.83 8.87 5.84
CA ALA A 186 41.17 7.60 6.48
C ALA A 186 42.66 7.27 6.33
N GLU A 187 43.23 7.47 5.14
CA GLU A 187 44.67 7.28 4.89
C GLU A 187 45.52 8.20 5.75
N LYS A 188 45.16 9.49 5.89
CA LYS A 188 45.87 10.44 6.77
C LYS A 188 45.85 10.01 8.23
N ILE A 189 44.70 9.53 8.72
CA ILE A 189 44.55 9.04 10.09
C ILE A 189 45.40 7.79 10.32
N LEU A 190 45.38 6.84 9.38
CA LEU A 190 46.15 5.59 9.46
C LEU A 190 47.67 5.83 9.35
N GLN A 191 48.09 6.88 8.66
CA GLN A 191 49.49 7.31 8.56
C GLN A 191 49.97 8.15 9.76
N GLY A 192 49.14 8.31 10.80
CA GLY A 192 49.50 9.04 12.02
C GLY A 192 49.41 10.57 11.90
N GLY A 193 48.78 11.08 10.84
CA GLY A 193 48.48 12.50 10.70
C GLY A 193 47.41 12.92 11.70
N LYS A 194 47.72 13.91 12.56
CA LYS A 194 46.69 14.60 13.35
C LYS A 194 45.79 15.38 12.40
N ILE A 195 44.48 15.17 12.55
CA ILE A 195 43.41 15.98 11.92
C ILE A 195 43.46 17.40 12.50
#